data_AF-A0AAE0DN28-F1
#
_entry.id   AF-A0AAE0DN28-F1
#
_cell.length_a   1.000
_cell.length_b   1.000
_cell.length_c   1.000
_cell.angle_alpha   90.00
_cell.angle_beta   90.00
_cell.angle_gamma   90.00
#
_symmetry.space_group_name_H-M   'P 1'
#
loop_
_entity.id
_entity.type
_entity.pdbx_description
1 polymer ?
#
loop_
_entity_poly.entity_id
_entity_poly.type
_entity_poly.pdbx_seq_one_letter_code
_entity_poly.pdbx_strand_id
1 'polypeptide(L)'
;MHSTAAPRTSSPRQVGFAPIPVTYSRLPHDDELYVMKAFARHASHCSQCAHPYEVHKNGGSLCSKGHQRAIDVAQYVMQKAGKAYSVVDLDGNRRVQMEIPADCEAVRELLKAMERGLRLRRKTPVVSYDKTYPVPPRVSSYPERDSRLRETRYISKPMLETSKAPPSPTRKASVREKPYYSGRGSLYESDMKERERRHKQQQRQSTYYSVSSRGALPVPAKDDYYY
;
A
#
# COMPACT_ATOMS: atom_id res chain seq x y z
N MET A 1 64.51 -62.61 -24.86
CA MET A 1 63.33 -61.89 -25.38
C MET A 1 62.67 -61.14 -24.25
N HIS A 2 62.79 -59.81 -24.19
CA HIS A 2 62.15 -58.98 -23.15
C HIS A 2 60.96 -58.26 -23.80
N SER A 3 59.74 -58.60 -23.37
CA SER A 3 58.52 -57.99 -23.87
C SER A 3 58.16 -56.77 -23.01
N THR A 4 58.30 -55.58 -23.59
CA THR A 4 57.87 -54.30 -23.02
C THR A 4 56.37 -54.11 -23.25
N ALA A 5 55.59 -54.07 -22.16
CA ALA A 5 54.17 -53.70 -22.19
C ALA A 5 54.01 -52.17 -22.18
N ALA A 6 53.20 -51.65 -23.11
CA ALA A 6 52.93 -50.21 -23.23
C ALA A 6 51.97 -49.71 -22.13
N PRO A 7 52.12 -48.45 -21.67
CA PRO A 7 51.26 -47.89 -20.64
C PRO A 7 49.87 -47.55 -21.18
N ARG A 8 48.83 -47.94 -20.44
CA ARG A 8 47.43 -47.65 -20.74
C ARG A 8 47.14 -46.18 -20.44
N THR A 9 46.82 -45.40 -21.46
CA THR A 9 46.36 -44.02 -21.31
C THR A 9 44.98 -44.01 -20.66
N SER A 10 44.91 -43.57 -19.40
CA SER A 10 43.64 -43.37 -18.71
C SER A 10 42.96 -42.09 -19.24
N SER A 11 41.73 -42.23 -19.71
CA SER A 11 40.91 -41.12 -20.19
C SER A 11 40.57 -40.18 -19.01
N PRO A 12 40.70 -38.86 -19.16
CA PRO A 12 40.37 -37.92 -18.08
C PRO A 12 38.87 -37.98 -17.77
N ARG A 13 38.56 -38.28 -16.50
CA ARG A 13 37.20 -38.31 -15.96
C ARG A 13 36.58 -36.92 -16.09
N GLN A 14 35.68 -36.73 -17.04
CA GLN A 14 34.95 -35.49 -17.22
C GLN A 14 33.95 -35.34 -16.07
N VAL A 15 34.25 -34.45 -15.12
CA VAL A 15 33.31 -34.06 -14.06
C VAL A 15 32.41 -32.97 -14.61
N GLY A 16 31.17 -33.34 -14.97
CA GLY A 16 30.14 -32.36 -15.26
C GLY A 16 29.75 -31.64 -13.97
N PHE A 17 30.14 -30.38 -13.83
CA PHE A 17 29.58 -29.54 -12.77
C PHE A 17 28.09 -29.38 -13.05
N ALA A 18 27.25 -29.84 -12.12
CA ALA A 18 25.81 -29.58 -12.19
C ALA A 18 25.63 -28.05 -12.27
N PRO A 19 24.79 -27.53 -13.18
CA PRO A 19 24.56 -26.10 -13.28
C PRO A 19 24.02 -25.63 -11.93
N ILE A 20 24.81 -24.81 -11.23
CA ILE A 20 24.40 -24.21 -9.98
C ILE A 20 23.19 -23.32 -10.31
N PRO A 21 22.00 -23.60 -9.77
CA PRO A 21 20.86 -22.74 -10.01
C PRO A 21 21.16 -21.39 -9.37
N VAL A 22 21.55 -20.42 -10.20
CA VAL A 22 21.79 -19.04 -9.77
C VAL A 22 20.43 -18.49 -9.34
N THR A 23 20.16 -18.56 -8.05
CA THR A 23 18.96 -17.95 -7.47
C THR A 23 19.29 -16.49 -7.28
N TYR A 24 18.81 -15.64 -8.19
CA TYR A 24 18.96 -14.20 -8.08
C TYR A 24 18.19 -13.72 -6.84
N SER A 25 18.92 -13.37 -5.78
CA SER A 25 18.40 -12.65 -4.63
C SER A 25 18.61 -11.16 -4.86
N ARG A 26 17.54 -10.37 -4.78
CA ARG A 26 17.62 -8.90 -4.81
C ARG A 26 17.59 -8.31 -3.40
N LEU A 27 18.00 -7.05 -3.30
CA LEU A 27 17.75 -6.23 -2.12
C LEU A 27 16.25 -5.91 -1.99
N PRO A 28 15.75 -5.68 -0.76
CA PRO A 28 14.37 -5.26 -0.52
C PRO A 28 14.08 -3.89 -1.18
N HIS A 29 12.88 -3.71 -1.70
CA HIS A 29 12.39 -2.38 -2.10
C HIS A 29 12.09 -1.52 -0.87
N ASP A 30 11.92 -0.21 -1.07
CA ASP A 30 11.72 0.75 0.03
C ASP A 30 10.52 0.40 0.92
N ASP A 31 9.39 -0.01 0.33
CA ASP A 31 8.19 -0.40 1.10
C ASP A 31 8.42 -1.66 1.94
N GLU A 32 9.10 -2.66 1.37
CA GLU A 32 9.46 -3.91 2.04
C GLU A 32 10.43 -3.61 3.19
N LEU A 33 11.47 -2.82 2.92
CA LEU A 33 12.46 -2.40 3.89
C LEU A 33 11.81 -1.60 5.03
N TYR A 34 10.87 -0.72 4.71
CA TYR A 34 10.16 0.09 5.69
C TYR A 34 9.38 -0.78 6.67
N VAL A 35 8.59 -1.77 6.20
CA VAL A 35 7.82 -2.64 7.11
C VAL A 35 8.74 -3.52 7.96
N MET A 36 9.85 -3.99 7.39
CA MET A 36 10.85 -4.78 8.09
C MET A 36 11.52 -3.98 9.22
N LYS A 37 11.99 -2.77 8.90
CA LYS A 37 12.59 -1.85 9.88
C LYS A 37 11.59 -1.40 10.94
N ALA A 38 10.32 -1.18 10.56
CA ALA A 38 9.27 -0.81 11.50
C ALA A 38 9.04 -1.89 12.56
N PHE A 39 9.05 -3.17 12.16
CA PHE A 39 8.98 -4.29 13.09
C PHE A 39 10.27 -4.45 13.90
N ALA A 40 11.44 -4.41 13.28
CA ALA A 40 12.73 -4.53 13.97
C ALA A 40 12.91 -3.47 15.07
N ARG A 41 12.58 -2.21 14.76
CA ARG A 41 12.57 -1.12 15.74
C ARG A 41 11.57 -1.35 16.87
N HIS A 42 10.42 -1.99 16.59
CA HIS A 42 9.48 -2.33 17.66
C HIS A 42 10.02 -3.46 18.55
N ALA A 43 10.57 -4.50 17.94
CA ALA A 43 11.17 -5.64 18.63
C ALA A 43 12.32 -5.22 19.55
N SER A 44 13.14 -4.25 19.14
CA SER A 44 14.25 -3.75 19.98
C SER A 44 13.80 -3.06 21.26
N HIS A 45 12.55 -2.58 21.33
CA HIS A 45 12.02 -1.88 22.51
C HIS A 45 10.95 -2.69 23.26
N CYS A 46 10.55 -3.86 22.74
CA CYS A 46 9.46 -4.65 23.29
C CYS A 46 9.93 -6.07 23.62
N SER A 47 9.98 -6.41 24.91
CA SER A 47 10.41 -7.73 25.38
C SER A 47 9.56 -8.88 24.83
N GLN A 48 8.26 -8.65 24.61
CA GLN A 48 7.34 -9.65 24.03
C GLN A 48 7.55 -9.87 22.52
N CYS A 49 8.21 -8.93 21.84
CA CYS A 49 8.42 -8.99 20.39
C CYS A 49 9.88 -9.10 19.99
N ALA A 50 10.82 -9.10 20.95
CA ALA A 50 12.25 -9.29 20.72
C ALA A 50 12.55 -10.63 20.04
N HIS A 51 11.93 -11.71 20.55
CA HIS A 51 12.11 -13.08 20.03
C HIS A 51 10.78 -13.73 19.61
N PRO A 52 10.18 -13.30 18.48
CA PRO A 52 8.84 -13.71 18.07
C PRO A 52 8.72 -15.23 17.84
N TYR A 53 9.81 -15.87 17.41
CA TYR A 53 9.85 -17.31 17.18
C TYR A 53 9.82 -18.12 18.48
N GLU A 54 10.60 -17.71 19.47
CA GLU A 54 10.65 -18.37 20.78
C GLU A 54 9.33 -18.21 21.53
N VAL A 55 8.78 -16.99 21.50
CA VAL A 55 7.46 -16.69 22.09
C VAL A 55 6.39 -17.60 21.50
N HIS A 56 6.34 -17.75 20.16
CA HIS A 56 5.38 -18.65 19.52
C HIS A 56 5.61 -20.12 19.89
N LYS A 57 6.87 -20.58 19.94
CA LYS A 57 7.22 -21.95 20.34
C LYS A 57 6.74 -22.26 21.76
N ASN A 58 6.79 -21.28 22.65
CA ASN A 58 6.33 -21.40 24.04
C ASN A 58 4.81 -21.21 24.21
N GLY A 59 4.06 -21.08 23.11
CA GLY A 59 2.60 -20.86 23.13
C GLY A 59 2.19 -19.42 23.46
N GLY A 60 3.14 -18.49 23.50
CA GLY A 60 2.87 -17.07 23.68
C GLY A 60 2.41 -16.37 22.40
N SER A 61 2.10 -15.09 22.51
CA SER A 61 1.69 -14.24 21.39
C SER A 61 2.42 -12.90 21.41
N LEU A 62 2.50 -12.25 20.24
CA LEU A 62 3.06 -10.92 20.11
C LEU A 62 2.14 -9.89 20.79
N CYS A 63 2.71 -8.77 21.23
CA CYS A 63 1.91 -7.66 21.72
C CYS A 63 0.98 -7.11 20.62
N SER A 64 -0.07 -6.36 20.98
CA SER A 64 -1.04 -5.84 20.01
C SER A 64 -0.41 -5.02 18.88
N LYS A 65 0.55 -4.15 19.20
CA LYS A 65 1.29 -3.34 18.21
C LYS A 65 2.20 -4.22 17.35
N GLY A 66 2.93 -5.15 17.95
CA GLY A 66 3.79 -6.10 17.25
C GLY A 66 3.01 -6.99 16.30
N HIS A 67 1.80 -7.41 16.68
CA HIS A 67 0.90 -8.18 15.82
C HIS A 67 0.44 -7.39 14.59
N GLN A 68 0.12 -6.09 14.75
CA GLN A 68 -0.18 -5.22 13.61
C GLN A 68 1.02 -5.08 12.67
N ARG A 69 2.21 -4.81 13.21
CA ARG A 69 3.44 -4.72 12.40
C ARG A 69 3.78 -6.04 11.71
N ALA A 70 3.55 -7.17 12.37
CA ALA A 70 3.75 -8.47 11.77
C ALA A 70 2.77 -8.71 10.61
N ILE A 71 1.52 -8.27 10.74
CA ILE A 71 0.55 -8.29 9.65
C ILE A 71 1.04 -7.43 8.49
N ASP A 72 1.55 -6.23 8.74
CA ASP A 72 2.11 -5.35 7.71
C ASP A 72 3.27 -6.06 6.98
N VAL A 73 4.23 -6.66 7.70
CA VAL A 73 5.33 -7.44 7.11
C VAL A 73 4.81 -8.59 6.25
N ALA A 74 3.79 -9.33 6.72
CA ALA A 74 3.21 -10.45 6.00
C ALA A 74 2.53 -10.07 4.66
N GLN A 75 2.22 -8.78 4.45
CA GLN A 75 1.68 -8.30 3.19
C GLN A 75 2.74 -8.16 2.09
N TYR A 76 3.99 -7.94 2.48
CA TYR A 76 5.09 -7.67 1.55
C TYR A 76 6.08 -8.82 1.46
N VAL A 77 6.32 -9.52 2.57
CA VAL A 77 7.36 -10.54 2.66
C VAL A 77 6.76 -11.84 3.16
N MET A 78 7.12 -12.94 2.49
CA MET A 78 6.83 -14.29 2.96
C MET A 78 8.10 -15.11 2.99
N GLN A 79 8.10 -16.15 3.82
CA GLN A 79 9.18 -17.14 3.84
C GLN A 79 8.67 -18.49 3.37
N LYS A 80 9.47 -19.16 2.55
CA LYS A 80 9.22 -20.52 2.08
C LYS A 80 10.54 -21.29 2.03
N ALA A 81 10.61 -22.44 2.69
CA ALA A 81 11.81 -23.27 2.77
C ALA A 81 13.04 -22.49 3.29
N GLY A 82 12.84 -21.63 4.31
CA GLY A 82 13.91 -20.83 4.90
C GLY A 82 14.40 -19.63 4.08
N LYS A 83 13.83 -19.39 2.89
CA LYS A 83 14.17 -18.24 2.03
C LYS A 83 13.06 -17.21 2.04
N ALA A 84 13.43 -15.93 2.05
CA ALA A 84 12.49 -14.82 1.98
C ALA A 84 12.15 -14.49 0.51
N TYR A 85 10.88 -14.25 0.26
CA TYR A 85 10.33 -13.93 -1.04
C TYR A 85 9.42 -12.72 -0.93
N SER A 86 9.44 -11.88 -1.95
CA SER A 86 8.46 -10.81 -2.08
C SER A 86 7.08 -11.40 -2.38
N VAL A 87 6.06 -10.82 -1.77
CA VAL A 87 4.64 -11.10 -2.04
C VAL A 87 4.12 -10.23 -3.18
N VAL A 88 4.64 -9.00 -3.28
CA VAL A 88 4.18 -7.98 -4.24
C VAL A 88 4.85 -8.19 -5.60
N ASP A 89 6.15 -8.50 -5.62
CA ASP A 89 6.89 -8.68 -6.86
C ASP A 89 6.80 -10.11 -7.38
N LEU A 90 6.26 -10.22 -8.60
CA LEU A 90 6.19 -11.46 -9.37
C LEU A 90 6.95 -11.28 -10.67
N ASP A 91 8.02 -12.06 -10.86
CA ASP A 91 8.75 -12.13 -12.12
C ASP A 91 8.26 -13.37 -12.89
N GLY A 92 7.49 -13.14 -13.96
CA GLY A 92 6.96 -14.23 -14.80
C GLY A 92 6.24 -15.33 -14.01
N ASN A 93 5.35 -14.96 -13.07
CA ASN A 93 4.64 -15.83 -12.11
C ASN A 93 5.49 -16.45 -10.99
N ARG A 94 6.78 -16.15 -10.89
CA ARG A 94 7.64 -16.62 -9.79
C ARG A 94 7.83 -15.49 -8.78
N ARG A 95 7.69 -15.82 -7.49
CA ARG A 95 8.00 -14.87 -6.43
C ARG A 95 9.49 -14.61 -6.42
N VAL A 96 9.89 -13.34 -6.39
CA VAL A 96 11.28 -12.94 -6.39
C VAL A 96 11.89 -13.21 -5.02
N GLN A 97 13.04 -13.89 -4.98
CA GLN A 97 13.78 -14.09 -3.74
C GLN A 97 14.42 -12.76 -3.33
N MET A 98 14.28 -12.41 -2.06
CA MET A 98 14.86 -11.20 -1.49
C MET A 98 15.78 -11.54 -0.33
N GLU A 99 16.81 -10.72 -0.14
CA GLU A 99 17.68 -10.80 1.02
C GLU A 99 17.09 -9.98 2.18
N ILE A 100 17.10 -10.56 3.38
CA ILE A 100 16.71 -9.83 4.60
C ILE A 100 17.95 -9.12 5.14
N PRO A 101 17.93 -7.78 5.25
CA PRO A 101 19.01 -7.01 5.86
C PRO A 101 19.43 -7.54 7.24
N ALA A 102 20.72 -7.43 7.54
CA ALA A 102 21.31 -7.95 8.78
C ALA A 102 20.81 -7.23 10.04
N ASP A 103 20.38 -5.97 9.92
CA ASP A 103 19.79 -5.17 11.00
C ASP A 103 18.38 -5.64 11.41
N CYS A 104 17.79 -6.59 10.67
CA CYS A 104 16.41 -7.04 10.83
C CYS A 104 16.30 -8.50 11.30
N GLU A 105 17.08 -8.91 12.31
CA GLU A 105 17.07 -10.28 12.84
C GLU A 105 15.69 -10.72 13.37
N ALA A 106 15.01 -9.85 14.11
CA ALA A 106 13.67 -10.11 14.63
C ALA A 106 12.66 -10.43 13.51
N VAL A 107 12.85 -9.90 12.31
CA VAL A 107 12.00 -10.21 11.14
C VAL A 107 12.26 -11.62 10.63
N ARG A 108 13.52 -12.10 10.62
CA ARG A 108 13.86 -13.47 10.25
C ARG A 108 13.19 -14.48 11.19
N GLU A 109 13.23 -14.19 12.49
CA GLU A 109 12.51 -14.99 13.48
C GLU A 109 10.99 -14.94 13.28
N LEU A 110 10.42 -13.76 13.02
CA LEU A 110 9.00 -13.60 12.77
C LEU A 110 8.55 -14.45 11.57
N LEU A 111 9.27 -14.38 10.46
CA LEU A 111 8.96 -15.13 9.25
C LEU A 111 9.10 -16.64 9.47
N LYS A 112 10.08 -17.07 10.25
CA LYS A 112 10.20 -18.46 10.70
C LYS A 112 9.03 -18.89 11.59
N ALA A 113 8.55 -18.02 12.47
CA ALA A 113 7.37 -18.28 13.29
C ALA A 113 6.11 -18.45 12.42
N MET A 114 5.96 -17.60 11.41
CA MET A 114 4.86 -17.69 10.43
C MET A 114 4.90 -18.98 9.62
N GLU A 115 6.08 -19.41 9.16
CA GLU A 115 6.27 -20.69 8.47
C GLU A 115 5.88 -21.89 9.35
N ARG A 116 6.05 -21.76 10.68
CA ARG A 116 5.62 -22.75 11.67
C ARG A 116 4.18 -22.61 12.17
N GLY A 117 3.39 -21.70 11.57
CA GLY A 117 1.96 -21.60 11.83
C GLY A 117 1.54 -20.45 12.75
N LEU A 118 2.39 -19.47 13.02
CA LEU A 118 1.96 -18.23 13.70
C LEU A 118 0.84 -17.57 12.89
N ARG A 119 -0.37 -17.54 13.44
CA ARG A 119 -1.56 -17.01 12.76
C ARG A 119 -1.69 -15.51 12.94
N LEU A 120 -1.29 -14.77 11.90
CA LEU A 120 -1.50 -13.33 11.82
C LEU A 120 -2.91 -13.01 11.29
N ARG A 121 -3.92 -13.07 12.16
CA ARG A 121 -5.28 -12.62 11.81
C ARG A 121 -5.49 -11.17 12.22
N ARG A 122 -6.01 -10.37 11.28
CA ARG A 122 -6.63 -9.09 11.61
C ARG A 122 -7.87 -9.38 12.43
N LYS A 123 -7.94 -8.83 13.65
CA LYS A 123 -9.15 -8.89 14.47
C LYS A 123 -10.21 -8.01 13.79
N THR A 124 -10.98 -8.59 12.88
CA THR A 124 -12.22 -7.95 12.40
C THR A 124 -13.22 -8.01 13.54
N PRO A 125 -13.73 -6.89 14.05
CA PRO A 125 -14.81 -6.94 15.02
C PRO A 125 -15.98 -7.67 14.37
N VAL A 126 -16.35 -8.82 14.93
CA VAL A 126 -17.59 -9.49 14.54
C VAL A 126 -18.72 -8.60 15.08
N VAL A 127 -19.31 -7.78 14.21
CA VAL A 127 -20.52 -7.05 14.54
C VAL A 127 -21.65 -8.08 14.60
N SER A 128 -21.90 -8.62 15.78
CA SER A 128 -23.13 -9.39 16.00
C SER A 128 -24.28 -8.40 16.04
N TYR A 129 -25.07 -8.36 14.97
CA TYR A 129 -26.39 -7.77 15.03
C TYR A 129 -27.23 -8.67 15.94
N ASP A 130 -27.32 -8.32 17.21
CA ASP A 130 -28.28 -8.96 18.11
C ASP A 130 -29.67 -8.87 17.45
N LYS A 131 -30.45 -9.96 17.53
CA LYS A 131 -31.80 -10.02 16.94
C LYS A 131 -32.75 -9.01 17.58
N THR A 132 -32.39 -8.48 18.75
CA THR A 132 -33.13 -7.45 19.49
C THR A 132 -32.75 -6.03 19.07
N TYR A 133 -31.80 -5.83 18.15
CA TYR A 133 -31.44 -4.48 17.71
C TYR A 133 -32.62 -3.83 16.97
N PRO A 134 -33.20 -2.74 17.49
CA PRO A 134 -34.34 -2.09 16.85
C PRO A 134 -33.86 -1.41 15.57
N VAL A 135 -34.19 -1.99 14.42
CA VAL A 135 -34.02 -1.35 13.12
C VAL A 135 -35.22 -0.42 12.92
N PRO A 136 -35.04 0.91 12.95
CA PRO A 136 -36.14 1.83 12.69
C PRO A 136 -36.69 1.58 11.27
N PRO A 137 -38.02 1.68 11.06
CA PRO A 137 -38.61 1.53 9.74
C PRO A 137 -37.93 2.47 8.75
N ARG A 138 -37.45 1.93 7.63
CA ARG A 138 -36.93 2.76 6.54
C ARG A 138 -38.10 3.56 6.00
N VAL A 139 -38.12 4.86 6.29
CA VAL A 139 -39.08 5.79 5.68
C VAL A 139 -38.76 5.81 4.20
N SER A 140 -39.63 5.21 3.41
CA SER A 140 -39.55 5.23 1.95
C SER A 140 -39.75 6.65 1.47
N SER A 141 -38.66 7.39 1.24
CA SER A 141 -38.69 8.73 0.66
C SER A 141 -38.96 8.66 -0.85
N TYR A 142 -40.14 8.17 -1.25
CA TYR A 142 -40.70 8.52 -2.54
C TYR A 142 -41.63 9.72 -2.31
N PRO A 143 -41.41 10.87 -2.95
CA PRO A 143 -42.37 11.95 -2.87
C PRO A 143 -43.61 11.54 -3.69
N GLU A 144 -44.62 11.09 -2.97
CA GLU A 144 -45.97 10.92 -3.49
C GLU A 144 -46.45 12.31 -3.95
N ARG A 145 -46.64 12.45 -5.28
CA ARG A 145 -47.27 13.63 -5.87
C ARG A 145 -48.71 13.64 -5.42
N ASP A 146 -49.01 14.38 -4.36
CA ASP A 146 -50.36 14.86 -4.13
C ASP A 146 -50.41 16.39 -4.22
N SER A 147 -50.83 16.82 -5.39
CA SER A 147 -51.18 18.19 -5.72
C SER A 147 -52.55 18.49 -5.16
N ARG A 148 -52.63 19.21 -4.03
CA ARG A 148 -53.72 20.15 -3.71
C ARG A 148 -53.40 20.98 -2.45
N LEU A 149 -53.46 22.30 -2.67
CA LEU A 149 -53.71 23.37 -1.70
C LEU A 149 -52.56 23.77 -0.75
N ARG A 150 -51.88 24.83 -1.21
CA ARG A 150 -51.24 25.85 -0.36
C ARG A 150 -52.26 26.39 0.64
N GLU A 151 -51.98 26.27 1.93
CA GLU A 151 -52.24 27.36 2.87
C GLU A 151 -51.13 27.41 3.92
N THR A 152 -50.39 28.51 3.87
CA THR A 152 -49.34 28.88 4.80
C THR A 152 -49.91 29.17 6.18
N ARG A 153 -49.54 28.40 7.20
CA ARG A 153 -49.58 28.86 8.59
C ARG A 153 -48.28 28.52 9.30
N TYR A 154 -47.46 29.55 9.40
CA TYR A 154 -46.41 29.68 10.40
C TYR A 154 -47.02 29.47 11.78
N ILE A 155 -46.68 28.36 12.44
CA ILE A 155 -46.82 28.24 13.90
C ILE A 155 -45.52 27.66 14.42
N SER A 156 -44.61 28.57 14.75
CA SER A 156 -43.40 28.32 15.52
C SER A 156 -43.77 27.76 16.89
N LYS A 157 -43.07 26.71 17.35
CA LYS A 157 -42.99 26.38 18.78
C LYS A 157 -41.54 26.12 19.20
N PRO A 158 -41.19 26.46 20.45
CA PRO A 158 -39.89 27.02 20.79
C PRO A 158 -38.88 26.00 21.31
N MET A 159 -37.62 26.28 20.99
CA MET A 159 -36.40 25.68 21.56
C MET A 159 -36.22 26.25 22.98
N LEU A 160 -36.14 25.38 24.00
CA LEU A 160 -35.87 25.80 25.38
C LEU A 160 -34.34 25.91 25.56
N GLU A 161 -33.86 27.14 25.72
CA GLU A 161 -32.49 27.46 26.14
C GLU A 161 -32.30 27.28 27.65
N THR A 162 -31.16 26.75 28.06
CA THR A 162 -30.57 27.00 29.38
C THR A 162 -29.37 27.92 29.18
N SER A 163 -29.49 29.19 29.58
CA SER A 163 -28.57 29.89 30.50
C SER A 163 -28.77 31.42 30.43
N LYS A 164 -28.51 32.07 31.56
CA LYS A 164 -28.96 33.39 31.99
C LYS A 164 -28.01 34.53 31.53
N ALA A 165 -28.66 35.62 31.09
CA ALA A 165 -28.38 37.06 31.33
C ALA A 165 -27.40 37.90 30.43
N PRO A 166 -27.66 39.22 30.26
CA PRO A 166 -27.14 40.13 29.20
C PRO A 166 -26.43 41.41 29.80
N PRO A 167 -26.28 42.62 29.17
CA PRO A 167 -26.31 43.08 27.75
C PRO A 167 -25.16 44.07 27.30
N SER A 168 -25.11 44.32 25.97
CA SER A 168 -24.80 45.59 25.23
C SER A 168 -23.34 45.97 24.83
N PRO A 169 -23.10 46.89 23.85
CA PRO A 169 -23.67 46.96 22.48
C PRO A 169 -22.64 47.34 21.35
N THR A 170 -23.08 47.27 20.07
CA THR A 170 -22.57 47.96 18.85
C THR A 170 -21.19 47.57 18.25
N ARG A 171 -20.97 47.30 16.94
CA ARG A 171 -21.54 47.82 15.67
C ARG A 171 -21.24 46.87 14.48
N LYS A 172 -22.30 46.60 13.70
CA LYS A 172 -22.41 46.54 12.21
C LYS A 172 -21.58 45.51 11.42
N ALA A 173 -22.26 44.42 11.09
CA ALA A 173 -22.02 43.55 9.94
C ALA A 173 -22.37 44.26 8.61
N SER A 174 -21.51 44.11 7.61
CA SER A 174 -21.89 44.28 6.20
C SER A 174 -22.30 42.91 5.66
N VAL A 175 -23.60 42.67 5.59
CA VAL A 175 -24.21 41.51 4.94
C VAL A 175 -23.97 41.65 3.44
N ARG A 176 -23.11 40.80 2.88
CA ARG A 176 -23.01 40.61 1.43
C ARG A 176 -24.08 39.58 1.03
N GLU A 177 -25.22 40.06 0.58
CA GLU A 177 -26.21 39.24 -0.11
C GLU A 177 -25.56 38.62 -1.35
N LYS A 178 -25.65 37.29 -1.49
CA LYS A 178 -25.40 36.61 -2.76
C LYS A 178 -26.62 35.79 -3.14
N PRO A 179 -27.07 35.89 -4.40
CA PRO A 179 -28.35 35.38 -4.84
C PRO A 179 -28.34 33.85 -4.89
N TYR A 180 -29.53 33.29 -4.63
CA TYR A 180 -29.86 31.89 -4.80
C TYR A 180 -29.49 31.39 -6.21
N TYR A 181 -28.40 30.63 -6.32
CA TYR A 181 -28.13 29.84 -7.51
C TYR A 181 -28.86 28.51 -7.41
N SER A 182 -29.74 28.26 -8.38
CA SER A 182 -30.29 26.95 -8.72
C SER A 182 -29.14 25.99 -9.09
N GLY A 183 -28.61 25.29 -8.11
CA GLY A 183 -27.33 24.55 -8.18
C GLY A 183 -27.48 23.02 -8.15
N ARG A 184 -28.34 22.44 -8.98
CA ARG A 184 -28.52 20.97 -9.05
C ARG A 184 -27.89 20.29 -10.28
N GLY A 185 -26.97 20.95 -10.99
CA GLY A 185 -26.39 20.38 -12.22
C GLY A 185 -24.92 20.68 -12.54
N SER A 186 -24.22 21.53 -11.78
CA SER A 186 -22.88 22.01 -12.22
C SER A 186 -21.70 21.10 -11.88
N LEU A 187 -21.88 20.07 -11.04
CA LEU A 187 -20.78 19.17 -10.64
C LEU A 187 -20.29 18.32 -11.82
N TYR A 188 -21.21 17.76 -12.61
CA TYR A 188 -20.85 16.87 -13.72
C TYR A 188 -20.23 17.65 -14.90
N GLU A 189 -20.68 18.89 -15.12
CA GLU A 189 -20.19 19.73 -16.21
C GLU A 189 -18.78 20.28 -15.93
N SER A 190 -18.46 20.56 -14.67
CA SER A 190 -17.10 20.96 -14.26
C SER A 190 -16.12 19.79 -14.36
N ASP A 191 -16.50 18.60 -13.92
CA ASP A 191 -15.67 17.38 -14.05
C ASP A 191 -15.43 16.98 -15.51
N MET A 192 -16.43 17.11 -16.39
CA MET A 192 -16.27 16.84 -17.83
C MET A 192 -15.28 17.82 -18.49
N LYS A 193 -15.35 19.12 -18.16
CA LYS A 193 -14.41 20.14 -18.67
C LYS A 193 -13.00 19.92 -18.13
N GLU A 194 -12.86 19.50 -16.88
CA GLU A 194 -11.56 19.14 -16.29
C GLU A 194 -10.93 17.93 -17.00
N ARG A 195 -11.72 16.88 -17.25
CA ARG A 195 -11.29 15.69 -17.99
C ARG A 195 -10.85 16.04 -19.42
N GLU A 196 -11.60 16.90 -20.11
CA GLU A 196 -11.26 17.33 -21.46
C GLU A 196 -9.97 18.16 -21.49
N ARG A 197 -9.73 19.02 -20.49
CA ARG A 197 -8.48 19.78 -20.35
C ARG A 197 -7.27 18.86 -20.17
N ARG A 198 -7.37 17.85 -19.30
CA ARG A 198 -6.29 16.86 -19.09
C ARG A 198 -5.99 16.09 -20.37
N HIS A 199 -7.02 15.68 -21.11
CA HIS A 199 -6.86 14.96 -22.38
C HIS A 199 -6.19 15.84 -23.45
N LYS A 200 -6.62 17.09 -23.61
CA LYS A 200 -5.97 18.07 -24.51
C LYS A 200 -4.51 18.33 -24.10
N GLN A 201 -4.20 18.39 -22.81
CA GLN A 201 -2.84 18.59 -22.32
C GLN A 201 -1.95 17.37 -22.63
N GLN A 202 -2.46 16.14 -22.49
CA GLN A 202 -1.75 14.92 -22.87
C GLN A 202 -1.52 14.83 -24.40
N GLN A 203 -2.50 15.20 -25.23
CA GLN A 203 -2.31 15.26 -26.68
C GLN A 203 -1.26 16.30 -27.10
N ARG A 204 -1.20 17.46 -26.42
CA ARG A 204 -0.16 18.48 -26.64
C ARG A 204 1.23 18.00 -26.20
N GLN A 205 1.34 17.21 -25.13
CA GLN A 205 2.61 16.60 -24.73
C GLN A 205 3.04 15.49 -25.69
N SER A 206 2.10 14.67 -26.19
CA SER A 206 2.38 13.62 -27.18
C SER A 206 2.90 14.19 -28.51
N THR A 207 2.33 15.31 -28.98
CA THR A 207 2.82 16.00 -30.18
C THR A 207 4.18 16.69 -29.98
N TYR A 208 4.57 17.03 -28.76
CA TYR A 208 5.92 17.55 -28.47
C TYR A 208 7.00 16.46 -28.58
N TYR A 209 6.70 15.21 -28.20
CA TYR A 209 7.63 14.08 -28.34
C TYR A 209 7.70 13.50 -29.76
N SER A 210 6.72 13.75 -30.64
CA SER A 210 6.76 13.28 -32.04
C SER A 210 7.48 14.23 -33.02
N VAL A 211 7.70 15.50 -32.63
CA VAL A 211 8.43 16.48 -33.45
C VAL A 211 9.93 16.51 -33.12
N SER A 212 10.34 16.01 -31.95
CA SER A 212 11.76 15.96 -31.52
C SER A 212 12.58 14.82 -32.13
N SER A 213 11.98 13.92 -32.93
CA SER A 213 12.67 12.79 -33.56
C SER A 213 13.15 13.05 -35.01
N ARG A 214 13.15 14.33 -35.47
CA ARG A 214 13.71 14.73 -36.79
C ARG A 214 14.82 15.79 -36.73
N GLY A 215 15.45 16.00 -35.57
CA GLY A 215 16.62 16.88 -35.43
C GLY A 215 17.90 16.10 -35.20
N ALA A 216 18.58 15.69 -36.26
CA ALA A 216 19.95 15.18 -36.18
C ALA A 216 20.87 16.31 -35.68
N LEU A 217 21.50 16.13 -34.52
CA LEU A 217 22.55 17.02 -34.04
C LEU A 217 23.91 16.53 -34.59
N PRO A 218 24.77 17.44 -35.10
CA PRO A 218 26.08 17.09 -35.63
C PRO A 218 27.05 16.77 -34.48
N VAL A 219 27.87 15.75 -34.70
CA VAL A 219 28.93 15.28 -33.80
C VAL A 219 30.05 16.35 -33.74
N PRO A 220 30.47 16.83 -32.55
CA PRO A 220 31.63 17.70 -32.46
C PRO A 220 32.93 16.91 -32.70
N ALA A 221 33.78 17.48 -33.55
CA ALA A 221 35.10 16.97 -33.89
C ALA A 221 36.01 16.86 -32.66
N LYS A 222 36.86 15.83 -32.67
CA LYS A 222 37.91 15.61 -31.68
C LYS A 222 39.04 16.59 -31.97
N ASP A 223 39.37 17.45 -31.02
CA ASP A 223 40.60 18.23 -31.08
C ASP A 223 41.77 17.40 -30.53
N ASP A 224 42.81 17.35 -31.35
CA ASP A 224 44.08 16.70 -31.13
C ASP A 224 44.86 17.36 -29.97
N TYR A 225 45.21 16.59 -28.96
CA TYR A 225 46.28 16.93 -28.02
C TYR A 225 47.62 16.49 -28.62
N TYR A 226 48.44 17.44 -29.06
CA TYR A 226 49.89 17.29 -29.13
C TYR A 226 50.59 18.62 -28.82
N TYR A 227 51.62 18.50 -27.97
CA TYR A 227 52.55 19.50 -27.41
C TYR A 227 52.09 20.33 -26.21
#